data_AF-A0A3B0YNX3-F1
#
_entry.id   AF-A0A3B0YNX3-F1
#
_cell.length_a   1.000
_cell.length_b   1.000
_cell.length_c   1.000
_cell.angle_alpha   90.00
_cell.angle_beta   90.00
_cell.angle_gamma   90.00
#
_symmetry.space_group_name_H-M   'P 1'
#
loop_
_entity.id
_entity.type
_entity.pdbx_description
1 polymer ?
#
loop_
_entity_poly.entity_id
_entity_poly.type
_entity_poly.pdbx_seq_one_letter_code
_entity_poly.pdbx_strand_id
1 'polypeptide(L)'
;DPQNGVNVPVIGQYYVVIATLLFLALNGHLALIRILADSFQSLPIGTDSLTREEMRGIAMWGTRMFADAMMVALPAVASILLVNLSFGVVSRSAPQLNVFGVGFPVTLTLGFVVLVFAISNLLPQMQHLLDGAFGAASSFGYGGR
;
A
#
# COMPACT_ATOMS: atom_id res chain seq x y z
N ASP A 1 1.65 18.39 19.60
CA ASP A 1 0.23 18.23 19.97
C ASP A 1 -0.58 17.89 18.71
N PRO A 2 -1.11 16.66 18.61
CA PRO A 2 -1.96 16.16 17.51
C PRO A 2 -3.41 16.66 17.58
N GLN A 3 -3.76 17.55 18.51
CA GLN A 3 -5.14 17.65 19.01
C GLN A 3 -6.22 18.18 18.06
N ASN A 4 -5.95 18.80 16.91
CA ASN A 4 -7.07 19.31 16.07
C ASN A 4 -6.92 19.18 14.54
N GLY A 5 -5.84 18.58 14.04
CA GLY A 5 -5.66 18.40 12.61
C GLY A 5 -5.98 16.97 12.20
N VAL A 6 -7.25 16.68 11.89
CA VAL A 6 -7.63 15.47 11.14
C VAL A 6 -7.04 15.60 9.73
N ASN A 7 -5.73 15.44 9.61
CA ASN A 7 -5.05 15.18 8.35
C ASN A 7 -5.34 13.72 8.02
N VAL A 8 -6.57 13.41 7.62
CA VAL A 8 -6.76 12.23 6.78
C VAL A 8 -5.90 12.50 5.55
N PRO A 9 -4.81 11.75 5.31
CA PRO A 9 -3.94 12.02 4.19
C PRO A 9 -4.79 11.87 2.93
N VAL A 10 -5.04 12.97 2.20
CA VAL A 10 -5.94 12.97 1.02
C VAL A 10 -5.52 11.91 0.01
N ILE A 11 -4.21 11.74 -0.16
CA ILE A 11 -3.61 10.70 -1.02
C ILE A 11 -3.84 9.28 -0.46
N GLY A 12 -3.80 9.11 0.86
CA GLY A 12 -4.13 7.83 1.50
C GLY A 12 -5.58 7.44 1.25
N GLN A 13 -6.52 8.38 1.42
CA GLN A 13 -7.93 8.15 1.11
C GLN A 13 -8.14 7.83 -0.37
N TYR A 14 -7.43 8.54 -1.27
CA TYR A 14 -7.43 8.26 -2.69
C TYR A 14 -7.03 6.79 -2.99
N TYR A 15 -5.93 6.31 -2.41
CA TYR A 15 -5.48 4.92 -2.59
C TYR A 15 -6.48 3.91 -2.02
N VAL A 16 -7.12 4.18 -0.87
CA VAL A 16 -8.14 3.29 -0.29
C VAL A 16 -9.34 3.13 -1.23
N VAL A 17 -9.82 4.24 -1.81
CA VAL A 17 -10.94 4.21 -2.76
C VAL A 17 -10.56 3.44 -4.02
N ILE A 18 -9.40 3.72 -4.62
CA ILE A 18 -8.93 3.01 -5.82
C ILE A 18 -8.71 1.52 -5.55
N ALA A 19 -8.07 1.17 -4.43
CA ALA A 19 -7.83 -0.22 -4.05
C ALA A 19 -9.15 -0.98 -3.85
N THR A 20 -10.16 -0.34 -3.25
CA THR A 20 -11.49 -0.93 -3.06
C THR A 20 -12.19 -1.15 -4.41
N LEU A 21 -12.15 -0.16 -5.30
CA LEU A 21 -12.72 -0.30 -6.65
C LEU A 21 -12.04 -1.41 -7.44
N LEU A 22 -10.70 -1.49 -7.40
CA LEU A 22 -9.94 -2.56 -8.04
C LEU A 22 -10.23 -3.93 -7.42
N PHE A 23 -10.33 -4.02 -6.10
CA PHE A 23 -10.71 -5.25 -5.40
C PHE A 23 -12.08 -5.76 -5.83
N LEU A 24 -13.06 -4.86 -6.00
CA LEU A 24 -14.38 -5.21 -6.51
C LEU A 24 -14.32 -5.61 -7.99
N ALA A 25 -13.61 -4.84 -8.83
CA ALA A 25 -13.46 -5.10 -10.26
C ALA A 25 -12.76 -6.44 -10.55
N LEU A 26 -11.82 -6.85 -9.70
CA LEU A 26 -11.11 -8.12 -9.80
C LEU A 26 -11.87 -9.29 -9.14
N ASN A 27 -13.12 -9.09 -8.70
CA ASN A 27 -13.92 -10.07 -7.98
C ASN A 27 -13.25 -10.60 -6.70
N GLY A 28 -12.38 -9.82 -6.06
CA GLY A 28 -11.66 -10.20 -4.85
C GLY A 28 -12.60 -10.55 -3.69
N HIS A 29 -13.77 -9.91 -3.64
CA HIS A 29 -14.82 -10.22 -2.67
C HIS A 29 -15.38 -11.63 -2.83
N LEU A 30 -15.58 -12.11 -4.06
CA LEU A 30 -16.02 -13.49 -4.32
C LEU A 30 -14.91 -14.49 -3.97
N ALA A 31 -13.66 -14.18 -4.30
CA ALA A 31 -12.51 -14.99 -3.92
C ALA A 31 -12.39 -15.14 -2.40
N LEU A 32 -12.57 -14.04 -1.65
CA LEU A 32 -12.54 -14.05 -0.19
C LEU A 32 -13.65 -14.95 0.40
N ILE A 33 -14.88 -14.83 -0.09
CA ILE A 33 -16.00 -15.67 0.36
C ILE A 33 -15.71 -17.15 0.10
N ARG A 34 -15.11 -17.47 -1.06
CA ARG A 34 -14.71 -18.85 -1.39
C ARG A 34 -13.65 -19.38 -0.44
N ILE A 35 -12.60 -18.61 -0.15
CA ILE A 35 -11.56 -18.99 0.81
C ILE A 35 -12.17 -19.23 2.19
N LEU A 36 -13.11 -18.40 2.63
CA LEU A 36 -13.82 -18.60 3.90
C LEU A 36 -14.67 -19.88 3.89
N ALA A 37 -15.37 -20.17 2.80
CA ALA A 37 -16.15 -21.41 2.68
C ALA A 37 -15.25 -22.66 2.71
N ASP A 38 -14.12 -22.62 1.98
CA ASP A 38 -13.14 -23.71 1.94
C ASP A 38 -12.45 -23.90 3.31
N SER A 39 -12.33 -22.83 4.12
CA SER A 39 -11.73 -22.88 5.45
C SER A 39 -12.47 -23.80 6.43
N PHE A 40 -13.78 -24.03 6.26
CA PHE A 40 -14.53 -24.97 7.10
C PHE A 40 -14.17 -26.44 6.84
N GLN A 41 -13.60 -26.75 5.68
CA GLN A 41 -13.12 -28.09 5.35
C GLN A 41 -11.65 -28.27 5.78
N SER A 42 -10.83 -27.23 5.64
CA SER A 42 -9.41 -27.29 6.02
C SER A 42 -9.17 -27.08 7.52
N LEU A 43 -10.04 -26.32 8.20
CA LEU A 43 -9.96 -26.05 9.64
C LEU A 43 -11.34 -26.36 10.30
N PRO A 44 -11.62 -27.64 10.62
CA PRO A 44 -12.89 -28.04 11.20
C PRO A 44 -13.11 -27.40 12.58
N ILE A 45 -14.36 -27.06 12.88
CA ILE A 45 -14.72 -26.47 14.16
C ILE A 45 -14.48 -27.50 15.29
N GLY A 46 -13.51 -27.21 16.16
CA GLY A 46 -13.33 -27.92 17.43
C GLY A 46 -12.26 -29.01 17.50
N THR A 47 -11.55 -29.33 16.41
CA THR A 47 -10.49 -30.37 16.42
C THR A 47 -9.08 -29.81 16.26
N ASP A 48 -8.89 -28.83 15.37
CA ASP A 48 -7.59 -28.21 15.12
C ASP A 48 -7.66 -26.69 15.29
N SER A 49 -6.64 -26.15 15.95
CA SER A 49 -6.43 -24.69 16.07
C SER A 49 -5.23 -24.29 15.22
N LEU A 50 -5.16 -23.00 14.85
CA LEU A 50 -4.01 -22.47 14.14
C LEU A 50 -2.71 -22.84 14.85
N THR A 51 -1.83 -23.52 14.11
CA THR A 51 -0.51 -23.90 14.60
C THR A 51 0.33 -22.66 14.88
N ARG A 52 1.36 -22.82 15.72
CA ARG A 52 2.33 -21.75 15.98
C ARG A 52 2.99 -21.25 14.69
N GLU A 53 3.21 -22.13 13.71
CA GLU A 53 3.80 -21.77 12.43
C GLU A 53 2.85 -20.92 11.57
N GLU A 54 1.57 -21.27 11.51
CA GLU A 54 0.55 -20.48 10.79
C GLU A 54 0.40 -19.09 11.41
N MET A 55 0.35 -19.00 12.75
CA MET A 55 0.29 -17.72 13.45
C MET A 55 1.54 -16.85 13.19
N ARG A 56 2.72 -17.48 13.14
CA ARG A 56 3.96 -16.80 12.74
C ARG A 56 3.90 -16.36 11.27
N GLY A 57 3.30 -17.16 10.39
CA GLY A 57 3.06 -16.81 8.99
C GLY A 57 2.24 -15.53 8.83
N ILE A 58 1.14 -15.40 9.58
CA ILE A 58 0.31 -14.19 9.63
C ILE A 58 1.13 -12.98 10.09
N ALA A 59 1.91 -13.13 11.17
CA ALA A 59 2.77 -12.06 11.68
C ALA A 59 3.83 -11.62 10.65
N MET A 60 4.48 -12.57 9.97
CA MET A 60 5.46 -12.28 8.92
C MET A 60 4.82 -11.64 7.67
N TRP A 61 3.55 -11.92 7.41
CA TRP A 61 2.82 -11.28 6.31
C TRP A 61 2.71 -9.76 6.49
N GLY A 62 2.64 -9.27 7.73
CA GLY A 62 2.73 -7.84 8.03
C GLY A 62 4.04 -7.18 7.55
N THR A 63 5.16 -7.89 7.66
CA THR A 63 6.45 -7.41 7.10
C THR A 63 6.40 -7.32 5.59
N ARG A 64 5.77 -8.31 4.93
CA ARG A 64 5.60 -8.31 3.48
C ARG A 64 4.71 -7.16 3.00
N MET A 65 3.60 -6.92 3.69
CA MET A 65 2.73 -5.77 3.44
C MET A 65 3.50 -4.44 3.49
N PHE A 66 4.38 -4.25 4.48
CA PHE A 66 5.19 -3.03 4.56
C PHE A 66 6.22 -2.94 3.43
N ALA A 67 6.88 -4.05 3.09
CA ALA A 67 7.83 -4.09 1.98
C ALA A 67 7.16 -3.75 0.64
N ASP A 68 5.98 -4.32 0.39
CA ASP A 68 5.19 -4.07 -0.82
C ASP A 68 4.70 -2.62 -0.88
N ALA A 69 4.18 -2.08 0.23
CA ALA A 69 3.78 -0.67 0.32
C ALA A 69 4.96 0.27 0.08
N MET A 70 6.15 -0.06 0.60
CA MET A 70 7.37 0.69 0.33
C MET A 70 7.73 0.63 -1.15
N MET A 71 7.65 -0.54 -1.79
CA MET A 71 7.96 -0.71 -3.21
C MET A 71 7.07 0.16 -4.10
N VAL A 72 5.78 0.29 -3.77
CA VAL A 72 4.85 1.19 -4.45
C VAL A 72 5.18 2.66 -4.18
N ALA A 73 5.58 3.01 -2.94
CA ALA A 73 5.90 4.38 -2.56
C ALA A 73 7.28 4.85 -3.04
N LEU A 74 8.23 3.94 -3.29
CA LEU A 74 9.64 4.24 -3.59
C LEU A 74 9.82 5.25 -4.73
N PRO A 75 9.18 5.12 -5.90
CA PRO A 75 9.33 6.08 -6.99
C PRO A 75 8.88 7.48 -6.60
N ALA A 76 7.77 7.58 -5.84
CA ALA A 76 7.23 8.84 -5.38
C ALA A 76 8.13 9.49 -4.32
N VAL A 77 8.58 8.71 -3.34
CA VAL A 77 9.48 9.17 -2.27
C VAL A 77 10.80 9.65 -2.86
N ALA A 78 11.41 8.88 -3.76
CA ALA A 78 12.65 9.26 -4.44
C ALA A 78 12.49 10.55 -5.24
N SER A 79 11.39 10.70 -5.98
CA SER A 79 11.09 11.91 -6.76
C SER A 79 10.95 13.13 -5.86
N ILE A 80 10.17 13.03 -4.79
CA ILE A 80 9.96 14.15 -3.84
C ILE A 80 11.25 14.49 -3.10
N LEU A 81 12.07 13.49 -2.75
CA LEU A 81 13.37 13.70 -2.12
C LEU A 81 14.32 14.47 -3.05
N LEU A 82 14.38 14.10 -4.34
CA LEU A 82 15.17 14.82 -5.34
C LEU A 82 14.71 16.26 -5.50
N VAL A 83 13.39 16.49 -5.54
CA VAL A 83 12.81 17.84 -5.61
C VAL A 83 13.21 18.69 -4.40
N ASN A 84 13.08 18.13 -3.20
CA ASN A 84 13.49 18.82 -1.97
C ASN A 84 15.00 19.13 -1.97
N LEU A 85 15.83 18.20 -2.46
CA LEU A 85 17.26 18.42 -2.60
C LEU A 85 17.58 19.53 -3.61
N SER A 86 16.92 19.52 -4.78
CA SER A 86 17.06 20.58 -5.78
C SER A 86 16.67 21.95 -5.22
N PHE A 87 15.56 22.05 -4.48
CA PHE A 87 15.18 23.29 -3.79
C PHE A 87 16.18 23.70 -2.72
N GLY A 88 16.77 22.75 -2.01
CA GLY A 88 17.86 23.03 -1.06
C GLY A 88 19.06 23.68 -1.75
N VAL A 89 19.44 23.21 -2.94
CA VAL A 89 20.52 23.80 -3.74
C VAL A 89 20.13 25.20 -4.25
N VAL A 90 18.93 25.36 -4.81
CA VAL A 90 18.43 26.64 -5.33
C VAL A 90 18.34 27.70 -4.23
N SER A 91 17.90 27.32 -3.03
CA SER A 91 17.85 28.20 -1.86
C SER A 91 19.22 28.77 -1.51
N ARG A 92 20.29 27.97 -1.66
CA ARG A 92 21.67 28.44 -1.46
C ARG A 92 22.15 29.36 -2.60
N SER A 93 21.80 29.06 -3.84
CA SER A 93 22.25 29.81 -5.03
C SER A 93 21.49 31.12 -5.27
N ALA A 94 20.23 31.21 -4.85
CA ALA A 94 19.36 32.38 -5.04
C ALA A 94 18.55 32.67 -3.77
N PRO A 95 19.17 33.18 -2.69
CA PRO A 95 18.53 33.40 -1.38
C PRO A 95 17.41 34.45 -1.39
N GLN A 96 17.32 35.24 -2.46
CA GLN A 96 16.30 36.26 -2.71
C GLN A 96 15.03 35.69 -3.38
N LEU A 97 15.05 34.43 -3.86
CA LEU A 97 13.82 33.75 -4.27
C LEU A 97 13.02 33.37 -3.02
N ASN A 98 11.74 33.72 -2.99
CA ASN A 98 10.81 33.22 -2.00
C ASN A 98 10.58 31.72 -2.22
N VAL A 99 11.44 30.89 -1.65
CA VAL A 99 11.41 29.42 -1.80
C VAL A 99 10.08 28.83 -1.31
N PHE A 100 9.41 29.48 -0.35
CA PHE A 100 8.06 29.07 0.06
C PHE A 100 7.00 29.38 -1.01
N GLY A 101 7.10 30.55 -1.66
CA GLY A 101 6.18 30.97 -2.71
C GLY A 101 6.31 30.15 -4.01
N VAL A 102 7.52 29.75 -4.37
CA VAL A 102 7.78 28.97 -5.60
C VAL A 102 7.82 27.46 -5.33
N GLY A 103 8.32 27.03 -4.18
CA GLY A 103 8.51 25.62 -3.85
C GLY A 103 7.20 24.85 -3.69
N PHE A 104 6.17 25.47 -3.11
CA PHE A 104 4.88 24.81 -2.92
C PHE A 104 4.16 24.49 -4.25
N PRO A 105 3.97 25.45 -5.19
CA PRO A 105 3.39 25.15 -6.50
C PRO A 105 4.16 24.09 -7.29
N VAL A 106 5.51 24.14 -7.26
CA VAL A 106 6.35 23.18 -7.99
C VAL A 106 6.23 21.78 -7.38
N THR A 107 6.31 21.66 -6.06
CA THR A 107 6.19 20.37 -5.36
C THR A 107 4.81 19.75 -5.58
N LEU A 108 3.76 20.57 -5.55
CA LEU A 108 2.39 20.12 -5.83
C LEU A 108 2.24 19.62 -7.27
N THR A 109 2.74 20.38 -8.25
CA THR A 109 2.70 19.99 -9.66
C THR A 109 3.45 18.69 -9.90
N LEU A 110 4.65 18.56 -9.34
CA LEU A 110 5.45 17.32 -9.43
C LEU A 110 4.78 16.15 -8.71
N GLY A 111 4.13 16.38 -7.57
CA GLY A 111 3.34 15.37 -6.87
C GLY A 111 2.19 14.83 -7.74
N PHE A 112 1.50 15.69 -8.49
CA PHE A 112 0.50 15.25 -9.46
C PHE A 112 1.10 14.45 -10.62
N VAL A 113 2.25 14.86 -11.17
CA VAL A 113 2.94 14.10 -12.21
C VAL A 113 3.26 12.69 -11.72
N VAL A 114 3.82 12.58 -10.51
CA VAL A 114 4.11 11.29 -9.86
C VAL A 114 2.85 10.44 -9.69
N LEU A 115 1.72 11.03 -9.27
CA LEU A 115 0.45 10.31 -9.13
C LEU A 115 -0.05 9.75 -10.46
N VAL A 116 0.04 10.50 -11.56
CA VAL A 116 -0.38 10.03 -12.90
C VAL A 116 0.45 8.82 -13.34
N PHE A 117 1.77 8.85 -13.12
CA PHE A 117 2.64 7.70 -13.40
C PHE A 117 2.36 6.51 -12.48
N ALA A 118 2.07 6.76 -11.21
CA ALA A 118 1.73 5.72 -10.25
C ALA A 118 0.46 4.96 -10.66
N ILE A 119 -0.59 5.67 -11.09
CA ILE A 119 -1.88 5.08 -11.49
C ILE A 119 -1.72 4.01 -12.58
N SER A 120 -0.86 4.27 -13.57
CA SER A 120 -0.64 3.33 -14.69
C SER A 120 -0.09 1.97 -14.23
N ASN A 121 0.56 1.93 -13.07
CA ASN A 121 1.13 0.71 -12.50
C ASN A 121 0.27 0.09 -11.38
N LEU A 122 -0.84 0.73 -10.98
CA LEU A 122 -1.63 0.26 -9.84
C LEU A 122 -2.36 -1.06 -10.12
N LEU A 123 -2.88 -1.26 -11.32
CA LEU A 123 -3.59 -2.51 -11.65
C LEU A 123 -2.68 -3.75 -11.55
N PRO A 124 -1.53 -3.83 -12.25
CA PRO A 124 -0.66 -5.01 -12.15
C PRO A 124 -0.08 -5.19 -10.73
N GLN A 125 0.19 -4.09 -10.02
CA GLN A 125 0.59 -4.18 -8.60
C GLN A 125 -0.53 -4.77 -7.75
N MET A 126 -1.77 -4.31 -7.90
CA MET A 126 -2.89 -4.80 -7.13
C MET A 126 -3.16 -6.29 -7.38
N GLN A 127 -3.02 -6.76 -8.62
CA GLN A 127 -3.12 -8.18 -8.94
C GLN A 127 -2.05 -8.99 -8.20
N HIS A 128 -0.78 -8.57 -8.26
CA HIS A 128 0.30 -9.23 -7.54
C HIS A 128 0.09 -9.25 -6.02
N LEU A 129 -0.43 -8.17 -5.44
CA LEU A 129 -0.75 -8.09 -4.02
C LEU A 129 -1.90 -9.02 -3.62
N LEU A 130 -2.97 -9.06 -4.43
CA LEU A 130 -4.12 -9.93 -4.17
C LEU A 130 -3.76 -11.40 -4.33
N ASP A 131 -2.97 -11.76 -5.34
CA ASP A 131 -2.49 -13.14 -5.54
C ASP A 131 -1.63 -13.60 -4.35
N GLY A 132 -0.74 -12.73 -3.87
CA GLY A 132 0.06 -13.00 -2.67
C GLY A 132 -0.78 -13.09 -1.39
N ALA A 133 -1.79 -12.23 -1.24
CA ALA A 133 -2.70 -12.22 -0.09
C ALA A 133 -3.59 -13.47 -0.05
N PHE A 134 -4.23 -13.81 -1.16
CA PHE A 134 -5.09 -14.98 -1.27
C PHE A 134 -4.30 -16.29 -1.24
N GLY A 135 -3.10 -16.32 -1.82
CA GLY A 135 -2.19 -17.44 -1.69
C GLY A 135 -1.85 -17.71 -0.22
N ALA A 136 -1.46 -16.66 0.53
CA ALA A 136 -1.22 -16.78 1.96
C ALA A 136 -2.48 -17.22 2.72
N ALA A 137 -3.63 -16.60 2.45
CA ALA A 137 -4.90 -16.92 3.11
C ALA A 137 -5.33 -18.38 2.89
N SER A 138 -5.16 -18.90 1.67
CA SER A 138 -5.51 -20.29 1.32
C SER A 138 -4.54 -21.33 1.89
N SER A 139 -3.30 -20.94 2.18
CA SER A 139 -2.31 -21.86 2.78
C SER A 139 -2.62 -22.22 4.23
N PHE A 140 -3.36 -21.35 4.93
CA PHE A 140 -3.82 -21.61 6.30
C PHE A 140 -4.89 -22.71 6.29
N GLY A 141 -4.62 -23.82 7.00
CA GLY A 141 -5.45 -25.03 7.01
C GLY A 141 -5.00 -26.16 6.08
N TYR A 142 -4.07 -25.93 5.14
CA TYR A 142 -3.43 -27.03 4.38
C TYR A 142 -2.12 -27.52 5.02
N GLY A 143 -1.56 -26.78 5.98
CA GLY A 143 -0.25 -27.04 6.60
C GLY A 143 -0.16 -28.25 7.54
N GLY A 144 -1.23 -29.05 7.66
CA GLY A 144 -1.26 -30.29 8.45
C GLY A 144 -0.95 -31.58 7.67
N ARG A 145 -0.50 -31.50 6.41
CA ARG A 145 -0.09 -32.66 5.59
C ARG A 145 1.35 -32.56 5.12
#